data_AF-A0A7H8J0K8-F1
#
_entry.id   AF-A0A7H8J0K8-F1
#
_cell.length_a   1.000
_cell.length_b   1.000
_cell.length_c   1.000
_cell.angle_alpha   90.00
_cell.angle_beta   90.00
_cell.angle_gamma   90.00
#
_symmetry.space_group_name_H-M   'P 1'
#
loop_
_entity.id
_entity.type
_entity.pdbx_description
1 polymer ?
#
loop_
_entity_poly.entity_id
_entity_poly.type
_entity_poly.pdbx_seq_one_letter_code
_entity_poly.pdbx_strand_id
1 'polypeptide(L)'
;MADLTSVAELSVLKHIPVEVLTGYGLRDIPGGGVHIDYLTPDGHPGRARHRWQVTGLTGSTFEESDRPVTAYWRPESREFARRRDLVLLTEGESTCWTLWYRGFAAAGFPGAEQVDCLDAGHLAPASTAVIVAEWDDPDTYPDGVGDFVDRVVRRLAVCGFHGAVKVLDLEPVAEDINALYRADPERFEPALLELISKAPKR
;
A
#
# COMPACT_ATOMS: atom_id res chain seq x y z
N MET A 1 19.01 18.06 12.76
CA MET A 1 18.23 16.86 13.12
C MET A 1 17.15 16.76 12.07
N ALA A 2 16.97 15.63 11.41
CA ALA A 2 15.86 15.48 10.48
C ALA A 2 14.55 15.64 11.25
N ASP A 3 13.57 16.34 10.69
CA ASP A 3 12.27 16.51 11.31
C ASP A 3 11.59 15.14 11.37
N LEU A 4 11.31 14.68 12.59
CA LEU A 4 10.63 13.41 12.83
C LEU A 4 9.14 13.58 12.55
N THR A 5 8.57 12.61 11.85
CA THR A 5 7.14 12.68 11.49
C THR A 5 6.22 12.30 12.64
N SER A 6 4.93 12.61 12.47
CA SER A 6 3.84 12.30 13.40
C SER A 6 2.58 11.89 12.65
N VAL A 7 1.63 11.25 13.33
CA VAL A 7 0.33 10.90 12.74
C VAL A 7 -0.41 12.17 12.29
N ALA A 8 -0.30 13.26 13.04
CA ALA A 8 -0.89 14.56 12.67
C ALA A 8 -0.29 15.13 11.38
N GLU A 9 1.03 15.03 11.21
CA GLU A 9 1.68 15.47 9.97
C GLU A 9 1.28 14.59 8.79
N LEU A 10 1.28 13.26 8.95
CA LEU A 10 0.81 12.34 7.91
C LEU A 10 -0.66 12.59 7.55
N SER A 11 -1.50 12.93 8.53
CA SER A 11 -2.90 13.29 8.31
C SER A 11 -3.04 14.50 7.38
N VAL A 12 -2.28 15.57 7.64
CA VAL A 12 -2.25 16.78 6.82
C VAL A 12 -1.75 16.45 5.42
N LEU A 13 -0.61 15.75 5.31
CA LEU A 13 0.02 15.45 4.03
C LEU A 13 -0.82 14.56 3.14
N LYS A 14 -1.50 13.57 3.73
CA LYS A 14 -2.27 12.56 3.00
C LYS A 14 -3.74 12.94 2.82
N HIS A 15 -4.20 14.03 3.44
CA HIS A 15 -5.61 14.46 3.45
C HIS A 15 -6.55 13.35 3.99
N ILE A 16 -6.09 12.66 5.05
CA ILE A 16 -6.82 11.59 5.73
C ILE A 16 -6.93 11.97 7.22
N PRO A 17 -8.12 11.92 7.85
CA PRO A 17 -8.27 12.28 9.26
C PRO A 17 -7.37 11.44 10.19
N VAL A 18 -6.88 12.06 11.27
CA VAL A 18 -6.03 11.38 12.28
C VAL A 18 -6.73 10.15 12.84
N GLU A 19 -8.04 10.23 13.09
CA GLU A 19 -8.85 9.14 13.63
C GLU A 19 -8.91 7.94 12.67
N VAL A 20 -8.88 8.20 11.37
CA VAL A 20 -8.83 7.15 10.35
C VAL A 20 -7.46 6.49 10.32
N LEU A 21 -6.37 7.28 10.32
CA LEU A 21 -5.01 6.76 10.35
C LEU A 21 -4.73 5.94 11.61
N THR A 22 -5.17 6.42 12.78
CA THR A 22 -5.07 5.69 14.04
C THR A 22 -5.92 4.42 14.04
N GLY A 23 -7.10 4.44 13.40
CA GLY A 23 -7.90 3.24 13.14
C GLY A 23 -7.18 2.21 12.27
N TYR A 24 -6.27 2.64 11.40
CA TYR A 24 -5.34 1.77 10.69
C TYR A 24 -4.10 1.41 11.49
N GLY A 25 -4.06 1.56 12.81
CA GLY A 25 -2.93 1.12 13.64
C GLY A 25 -1.70 2.04 13.59
N LEU A 26 -1.88 3.31 13.19
CA LEU A 26 -0.83 4.32 13.32
C LEU A 26 -0.87 4.95 14.72
N ARG A 27 0.28 5.11 15.35
CA ARG A 27 0.41 5.84 16.62
C ARG A 27 1.75 6.53 16.73
N ASP A 28 1.79 7.69 17.37
CA ASP A 28 3.05 8.39 17.61
C ASP A 28 3.95 7.59 18.56
N ILE A 29 5.25 7.59 18.27
CA ILE A 29 6.29 7.03 19.15
C ILE A 29 6.73 8.14 20.12
N PRO A 30 6.84 7.86 21.43
CA PRO A 30 7.40 8.81 22.38
C PRO A 30 8.81 9.26 21.94
N GLY A 31 9.00 10.56 21.73
CA GLY A 31 10.25 11.11 21.20
C GLY A 31 10.28 11.36 19.69
N GLY A 32 9.22 10.99 18.97
CA GLY A 32 9.01 11.29 17.55
C GLY A 32 9.02 10.04 16.66
N GLY A 33 8.42 10.17 15.47
CA GLY A 33 8.15 9.06 14.56
C GLY A 33 6.79 8.41 14.78
N VAL A 34 6.41 7.54 13.87
CA VAL A 34 5.11 6.87 13.82
C VAL A 34 5.30 5.35 13.81
N HIS A 35 4.67 4.67 14.75
CA HIS A 35 4.54 3.23 14.76
C HIS A 35 3.36 2.82 13.88
N ILE A 36 3.58 1.85 13.01
CA ILE A 36 2.61 1.31 12.06
C ILE A 36 2.47 -0.18 12.36
N ASP A 37 1.30 -0.58 12.87
CA ASP A 37 1.02 -1.98 13.12
C ASP A 37 1.01 -2.77 11.81
N TYR A 38 1.47 -4.02 11.82
CA TYR A 38 1.28 -4.93 10.70
C TYR A 38 0.39 -6.09 11.15
N LEU A 39 -0.49 -6.55 10.26
CA LEU A 39 -1.36 -7.68 10.52
C LEU A 39 -1.19 -8.69 9.40
N THR A 40 -1.09 -9.96 9.76
CA THR A 40 -1.22 -11.06 8.80
C THR A 40 -2.68 -11.16 8.31
N PRO A 41 -2.94 -11.85 7.19
CA PRO A 41 -4.31 -11.96 6.64
C PRO A 41 -5.36 -12.56 7.57
N ASP A 42 -4.93 -13.40 8.52
CA ASP A 42 -5.75 -14.02 9.56
C ASP A 42 -5.90 -13.15 10.82
N GLY A 43 -5.29 -11.96 10.84
CA GLY A 43 -5.45 -10.95 11.88
C GLY A 43 -4.45 -11.06 13.03
N HIS A 44 -3.42 -11.90 12.92
CA HIS A 44 -2.34 -11.94 13.90
C HIS A 44 -1.35 -10.78 13.71
N PRO A 45 -0.63 -10.37 14.78
CA PRO A 45 0.39 -9.34 14.67
C PRO A 45 1.55 -9.76 13.74
N GLY A 46 1.78 -8.97 12.70
CA GLY A 46 3.03 -8.95 11.94
C GLY A 46 4.06 -8.01 12.58
N ARG A 47 5.27 -7.99 12.03
CA ARG A 47 6.35 -7.10 12.47
C ARG A 47 6.00 -5.66 12.16
N ALA A 48 5.83 -4.83 13.19
CA ALA A 48 5.52 -3.43 13.02
C ALA A 48 6.64 -2.66 12.31
N ARG A 49 6.28 -1.52 11.70
CA ARG A 49 7.24 -0.60 11.09
C ARG A 49 7.22 0.73 11.82
N HIS A 50 8.40 1.29 12.05
CA HIS A 50 8.56 2.64 12.55
C HIS A 50 8.91 3.54 11.37
N ARG A 51 8.12 4.59 11.16
CA ARG A 51 8.38 5.66 10.20
C ARG A 51 8.91 6.87 10.94
N TRP A 52 10.15 7.22 10.66
CA TRP A 52 10.85 8.35 11.26
C TRP A 52 10.65 9.63 10.45
N GLN A 53 10.54 9.53 9.13
CA GLN A 53 10.44 10.67 8.21
C GLN A 53 9.30 10.50 7.22
N VAL A 54 8.83 11.61 6.64
CA VAL A 54 7.79 11.60 5.61
C VAL A 54 8.30 10.91 4.34
N THR A 55 9.55 11.07 3.96
CA THR A 55 10.14 10.44 2.76
C THR A 55 11.56 9.94 3.03
N GLY A 56 12.12 9.19 2.08
CA GLY A 56 13.52 8.79 2.06
C GLY A 56 13.76 7.32 2.39
N LEU A 57 14.80 6.76 1.77
CA LEU A 57 15.23 5.35 1.86
C LEU A 57 15.48 4.85 3.29
N THR A 58 15.89 5.74 4.21
CA THR A 58 16.14 5.44 5.63
C THR A 58 15.04 5.98 6.55
N GLY A 59 13.95 6.47 5.96
CA GLY A 59 12.83 7.07 6.66
C GLY A 59 11.99 6.09 7.45
N SER A 60 12.21 4.78 7.31
CA SER A 60 11.49 3.74 8.04
C SER A 60 12.35 2.52 8.38
N THR A 61 12.06 1.85 9.50
CA THR A 61 12.71 0.61 9.94
C THR A 61 11.69 -0.36 10.53
N PHE A 62 11.91 -1.67 10.43
CA PHE A 62 11.11 -2.62 11.20
C PHE A 62 11.43 -2.56 12.69
N GLU A 63 10.45 -2.92 13.53
CA GLU A 63 10.70 -3.19 14.95
C GLU A 63 11.65 -4.40 15.11
N GLU A 64 12.44 -4.41 16.18
CA GLU A 64 13.23 -5.58 16.58
C GLU A 64 12.30 -6.62 17.22
N SER A 65 11.90 -7.62 16.42
CA SER A 65 10.91 -8.63 16.80
C SER A 65 11.07 -9.91 15.98
N ASP A 66 10.66 -11.04 16.54
CA ASP A 66 10.59 -12.34 15.86
C ASP A 66 9.31 -12.51 15.03
N ARG A 67 8.39 -11.55 15.08
CA ARG A 67 7.17 -11.53 14.26
C ARG A 67 7.49 -11.59 12.76
N PRO A 68 6.59 -12.18 11.95
CA PRO A 68 6.79 -12.30 10.52
C PRO A 68 6.72 -10.93 9.83
N VAL A 69 7.52 -10.76 8.78
CA VAL A 69 7.32 -9.69 7.80
C VAL A 69 6.16 -10.12 6.89
N THR A 70 5.15 -9.26 6.75
CA THR A 70 3.93 -9.51 5.98
C THR A 70 3.61 -8.26 5.15
N ALA A 71 2.84 -8.41 4.08
CA ALA A 71 2.32 -7.26 3.36
C ALA A 71 1.44 -6.41 4.28
N TYR A 72 1.50 -5.09 4.11
CA TYR A 72 0.71 -4.14 4.87
C TYR A 72 -0.77 -4.27 4.50
N TRP A 73 -1.56 -4.77 5.44
CA TRP A 73 -2.94 -5.19 5.21
C TRP A 73 -3.83 -4.88 6.39
N ARG A 74 -5.12 -4.70 6.12
CA ARG A 74 -6.17 -4.52 7.13
C ARG A 74 -7.39 -5.40 6.85
N PRO A 75 -8.06 -5.95 7.89
CA PRO A 75 -9.22 -6.83 7.72
C PRO A 75 -10.33 -6.28 6.83
N GLU A 76 -10.54 -4.96 6.84
CA GLU A 76 -11.51 -4.23 6.02
C GLU A 76 -11.28 -4.44 4.53
N SER A 77 -10.03 -4.67 4.10
CA SER A 77 -9.68 -4.93 2.71
C SER A 77 -10.40 -6.16 2.16
N ARG A 78 -10.68 -7.17 3.00
CA ARG A 78 -11.47 -8.34 2.59
C ARG A 78 -12.88 -7.95 2.14
N GLU A 79 -13.51 -7.03 2.87
CA GLU A 79 -14.85 -6.55 2.53
C GLU A 79 -14.81 -5.62 1.32
N PHE A 80 -13.79 -4.79 1.20
CA PHE A 80 -13.59 -3.93 0.03
C PHE A 80 -13.39 -4.76 -1.24
N ALA A 81 -12.64 -5.86 -1.14
CA ALA A 81 -12.40 -6.79 -2.23
C ALA A 81 -13.68 -7.53 -2.62
N ARG A 82 -14.55 -7.92 -1.68
CA ARG A 82 -15.88 -8.48 -2.02
C ARG A 82 -16.74 -7.52 -2.81
N ARG A 83 -16.77 -6.24 -2.41
CA ARG A 83 -17.63 -5.25 -3.05
C ARG A 83 -17.18 -4.87 -4.46
N ARG A 84 -15.87 -4.89 -4.72
CA ARG A 84 -15.27 -4.40 -5.98
C ARG A 84 -14.65 -5.50 -6.85
N ASP A 85 -14.56 -6.72 -6.33
CA ASP A 85 -13.91 -7.89 -6.95
C ASP A 85 -12.45 -7.63 -7.40
N LEU A 86 -11.76 -6.75 -6.67
CA LEU A 86 -10.37 -6.40 -6.93
C LEU A 86 -9.59 -6.12 -5.65
N VAL A 87 -8.28 -6.33 -5.71
CA VAL A 87 -7.30 -5.89 -4.72
C VAL A 87 -6.18 -5.12 -5.44
N LEU A 88 -5.80 -3.97 -4.88
CA LEU A 88 -4.64 -3.20 -5.36
C LEU A 88 -3.38 -3.62 -4.59
N LEU A 89 -2.28 -3.85 -5.31
CA LEU A 89 -0.99 -4.22 -4.77
C LEU A 89 -0.03 -3.05 -4.99
N THR A 90 0.48 -2.46 -3.92
CA THR A 90 1.15 -1.15 -3.97
C THR A 90 2.52 -1.22 -3.32
N GLU A 91 3.46 -0.40 -3.77
CA GLU A 91 4.66 -0.11 -2.99
C GLU A 91 4.26 0.80 -1.81
N GLY A 92 4.61 0.41 -0.59
CA GLY A 92 4.44 1.23 0.61
C GLY A 92 3.06 1.25 1.30
N GLU A 93 3.06 1.74 2.54
CA GLU A 93 1.87 1.84 3.40
C GLU A 93 1.00 3.07 3.08
N SER A 94 1.63 4.15 2.62
CA SER A 94 0.95 5.44 2.40
C SER A 94 -0.17 5.33 1.37
N THR A 95 0.08 4.58 0.30
CA THR A 95 -0.89 4.32 -0.76
C THR A 95 -2.07 3.50 -0.23
N CYS A 96 -1.79 2.49 0.62
CA CYS A 96 -2.82 1.70 1.27
C CYS A 96 -3.77 2.55 2.13
N TRP A 97 -3.28 3.51 2.91
CA TRP A 97 -4.15 4.37 3.72
C TRP A 97 -5.16 5.15 2.87
N THR A 98 -4.71 5.68 1.72
CA THR A 98 -5.57 6.41 0.78
C THR A 98 -6.62 5.47 0.19
N LEU A 99 -6.20 4.28 -0.27
CA LEU A 99 -7.10 3.29 -0.87
C LEU A 99 -8.16 2.82 0.14
N TRP A 100 -7.76 2.48 1.36
CA TRP A 100 -8.69 2.04 2.41
C TRP A 100 -9.66 3.15 2.80
N TYR A 101 -9.18 4.40 2.93
CA TYR A 101 -10.04 5.54 3.23
C TYR A 101 -11.10 5.76 2.15
N ARG A 102 -10.79 5.39 0.91
CA ARG A 102 -11.71 5.44 -0.23
C ARG A 102 -12.41 4.11 -0.51
N GLY A 103 -12.29 3.14 0.40
CA GLY A 103 -13.03 1.87 0.36
C GLY A 103 -12.52 0.84 -0.65
N PHE A 104 -11.27 0.96 -1.11
CA PHE A 104 -10.61 0.02 -2.00
C PHE A 104 -9.76 -0.97 -1.20
N ALA A 105 -9.78 -2.25 -1.59
CA ALA A 105 -8.90 -3.24 -0.99
C ALA A 105 -7.47 -3.01 -1.45
N ALA A 106 -6.53 -3.00 -0.50
CA ALA A 106 -5.12 -2.81 -0.82
C ALA A 106 -4.22 -3.65 0.08
N ALA A 107 -3.12 -4.14 -0.49
CA ALA A 107 -2.00 -4.74 0.22
C ALA A 107 -0.71 -4.04 -0.21
N GLY A 108 0.00 -3.46 0.75
CA GLY A 108 1.22 -2.68 0.51
C GLY A 108 2.47 -3.50 0.77
N PHE A 109 3.43 -3.49 -0.15
CA PHE A 109 4.74 -4.06 0.13
C PHE A 109 5.55 -3.08 0.98
N PRO A 110 6.24 -3.53 2.04
CA PRO A 110 7.11 -2.64 2.81
C PRO A 110 8.25 -2.04 1.97
N GLY A 111 8.65 -2.71 0.90
CA GLY A 111 9.61 -2.21 -0.06
C GLY A 111 9.38 -2.92 -1.40
N ALA A 112 9.79 -2.32 -2.52
CA ALA A 112 9.70 -2.93 -3.84
C ALA A 112 10.45 -4.28 -3.94
N GLU A 113 11.42 -4.52 -3.06
CA GLU A 113 12.18 -5.77 -2.93
C GLU A 113 11.49 -6.83 -2.06
N GLN A 114 10.48 -6.47 -1.27
CA GLN A 114 9.85 -7.34 -0.26
C GLN A 114 8.57 -8.02 -0.75
N VAL A 115 8.47 -8.32 -2.04
CA VAL A 115 7.24 -8.92 -2.61
C VAL A 115 6.88 -10.27 -1.97
N ASP A 116 7.86 -11.02 -1.46
CA ASP A 116 7.67 -12.34 -0.86
C ASP A 116 6.83 -12.34 0.42
N CYS A 117 6.60 -11.17 1.03
CA CYS A 117 5.73 -11.03 2.20
C CYS A 117 4.23 -11.11 1.87
N LEU A 118 3.85 -11.07 0.58
CA LEU A 118 2.48 -11.27 0.12
C LEU A 118 2.09 -12.75 0.26
N ASP A 119 0.84 -13.02 0.58
CA ASP A 119 0.30 -14.36 0.81
C ASP A 119 -1.10 -14.45 0.19
N ALA A 120 -1.58 -15.66 -0.11
CA ALA A 120 -2.91 -15.90 -0.66
C ALA A 120 -4.03 -15.23 0.16
N GLY A 121 -3.88 -15.15 1.49
CA GLY A 121 -4.84 -14.49 2.36
C GLY A 121 -5.02 -12.99 2.08
N HIS A 122 -3.99 -12.31 1.57
CA HIS A 122 -4.04 -10.90 1.18
C HIS A 122 -4.82 -10.66 -0.12
N LEU A 123 -5.00 -11.71 -0.93
CA LEU A 123 -5.64 -11.62 -2.25
C LEU A 123 -7.14 -11.94 -2.17
N ALA A 124 -7.54 -12.75 -1.19
CA ALA A 124 -8.90 -13.24 -1.11
C ALA A 124 -9.89 -12.16 -0.61
N PRO A 125 -11.09 -12.06 -1.21
CA PRO A 125 -11.66 -12.92 -2.26
C PRO A 125 -11.62 -12.30 -3.66
N ALA A 126 -10.68 -11.41 -3.96
CA ALA A 126 -10.64 -10.70 -5.23
C ALA A 126 -10.38 -11.65 -6.41
N SER A 127 -11.10 -11.45 -7.52
CA SER A 127 -10.81 -12.12 -8.79
C SER A 127 -9.87 -11.32 -9.68
N THR A 128 -9.60 -10.05 -9.33
CA THR A 128 -8.65 -9.19 -10.03
C THR A 128 -7.58 -8.65 -9.08
N ALA A 129 -6.30 -8.84 -9.43
CA ALA A 129 -5.18 -8.16 -8.78
C ALA A 129 -4.72 -7.01 -9.68
N VAL A 130 -4.63 -5.80 -9.12
CA VAL A 130 -4.15 -4.61 -9.81
C VAL A 130 -2.82 -4.21 -9.19
N ILE A 131 -1.73 -4.37 -9.94
CA ILE A 131 -0.41 -3.90 -9.54
C ILE A 131 -0.36 -2.40 -9.82
N VAL A 132 -0.15 -1.59 -8.79
CA VAL A 132 -0.01 -0.13 -8.91
C VAL A 132 1.44 0.17 -9.21
N ALA A 133 1.71 0.65 -10.41
CA ALA A 133 3.01 1.17 -10.84
C ALA A 133 2.97 2.70 -10.68
N GLU A 134 3.61 3.17 -9.60
CA GLU A 134 3.81 4.60 -9.33
C GLU A 134 4.97 5.14 -10.19
N TRP A 135 5.32 6.42 -10.05
CA TRP A 135 6.48 6.99 -10.74
C TRP A 135 7.74 6.17 -10.51
N ASP A 136 8.54 5.98 -11.57
CA ASP A 136 9.80 5.24 -11.52
C ASP A 136 10.90 6.06 -10.83
N ASP A 137 10.74 6.22 -9.52
CA ASP A 137 11.67 6.90 -8.63
C ASP A 137 12.65 5.88 -8.03
N PRO A 138 13.98 6.04 -8.20
CA PRO A 138 14.98 5.16 -7.60
C PRO A 138 14.90 5.01 -6.08
N ASP A 139 14.33 5.98 -5.36
CA ASP A 139 14.10 5.88 -3.91
C ASP A 139 12.97 4.89 -3.56
N THR A 140 12.04 4.65 -4.50
CA THR A 140 10.90 3.74 -4.36
C THR A 140 11.15 2.41 -5.07
N TYR A 141 11.67 2.46 -6.30
CA TYR A 141 11.97 1.33 -7.17
C TYR A 141 13.47 1.33 -7.53
N PRO A 142 14.36 0.87 -6.64
CA PRO A 142 15.81 0.89 -6.90
C PRO A 142 16.23 0.07 -8.13
N ASP A 143 15.45 -0.96 -8.49
CA ASP A 143 15.66 -1.79 -9.70
C ASP A 143 14.72 -1.42 -10.85
N GLY A 144 13.94 -0.34 -10.70
CA GLY A 144 12.92 0.10 -11.65
C GLY A 144 11.55 -0.55 -11.47
N VAL A 145 10.50 0.20 -11.79
CA VAL A 145 9.09 -0.22 -11.64
C VAL A 145 8.76 -1.49 -12.44
N GLY A 146 9.42 -1.70 -13.58
CA GLY A 146 9.23 -2.90 -14.40
C GLY A 146 9.65 -4.18 -13.69
N ASP A 147 10.76 -4.15 -12.94
CA ASP A 147 11.23 -5.32 -12.18
C ASP A 147 10.33 -5.58 -10.96
N PHE A 148 9.86 -4.53 -10.29
CA PHE A 148 8.82 -4.64 -9.27
C PHE A 148 7.57 -5.36 -9.82
N VAL A 149 7.03 -4.92 -10.95
CA VAL A 149 5.86 -5.54 -11.59
C VAL A 149 6.11 -7.02 -11.88
N ASP A 150 7.25 -7.37 -12.47
CA ASP A 150 7.59 -8.77 -12.78
C ASP A 150 7.73 -9.63 -11.51
N ARG A 151 8.32 -9.09 -10.44
CA ARG A 151 8.40 -9.74 -9.13
C ARG A 151 7.02 -9.98 -8.52
N VAL A 152 6.12 -9.01 -8.58
CA VAL A 152 4.74 -9.16 -8.09
C VAL A 152 3.96 -10.20 -8.89
N VAL A 153 4.07 -10.22 -10.22
CA VAL A 153 3.43 -11.24 -11.08
C VAL A 153 3.90 -12.65 -10.71
N ARG A 154 5.22 -12.85 -10.52
CA ARG A 154 5.77 -14.14 -10.09
C ARG A 154 5.24 -14.52 -8.71
N ARG A 155 5.18 -13.56 -7.78
CA ARG A 155 4.66 -13.81 -6.42
C ARG A 155 3.18 -14.20 -6.44
N LEU A 156 2.36 -13.53 -7.25
CA LEU A 156 0.95 -13.88 -7.44
C LEU A 156 0.77 -15.34 -7.87
N ALA A 157 1.62 -15.83 -8.80
CA ALA A 157 1.60 -17.22 -9.21
C ALA A 157 1.99 -18.17 -8.06
N VAL A 158 3.00 -17.82 -7.25
CA VAL A 158 3.39 -18.58 -6.04
C VAL A 158 2.26 -18.62 -5.00
N CYS A 159 1.51 -17.53 -4.84
CA CYS A 159 0.33 -17.46 -3.98
C CYS A 159 -0.88 -18.23 -4.54
N GLY A 160 -0.79 -18.86 -5.71
CA GLY A 160 -1.89 -19.58 -6.34
C GLY A 160 -3.01 -18.68 -6.86
N PHE A 161 -2.70 -17.42 -7.20
CA PHE A 161 -3.67 -16.52 -7.78
C PHE A 161 -3.96 -16.88 -9.23
N HIS A 162 -5.22 -17.17 -9.54
CA HIS A 162 -5.68 -17.56 -10.89
C HIS A 162 -6.58 -16.49 -11.55
N GLY A 163 -6.74 -15.35 -10.88
CA GLY A 163 -7.56 -14.25 -11.37
C GLY A 163 -6.90 -13.40 -12.45
N ALA A 164 -7.56 -12.32 -12.85
CA ALA A 164 -6.99 -11.36 -13.78
C ALA A 164 -5.90 -10.52 -13.09
N VAL A 165 -4.75 -10.36 -13.73
CA VAL A 165 -3.70 -9.44 -13.28
C VAL A 165 -3.68 -8.23 -14.22
N LYS A 166 -3.70 -7.03 -13.66
CA LYS A 166 -3.61 -5.77 -14.38
C LYS A 166 -2.46 -4.93 -13.84
N VAL A 167 -1.89 -4.08 -14.68
CA VAL A 167 -0.90 -3.06 -14.27
C VAL A 167 -1.51 -1.69 -14.45
N LEU A 168 -1.73 -0.99 -13.34
CA LEU A 168 -2.15 0.40 -13.31
C LEU A 168 -0.91 1.28 -13.34
N ASP A 169 -0.59 1.81 -14.51
CA ASP A 169 0.46 2.81 -14.69
C ASP A 169 -0.08 4.20 -14.33
N LEU A 170 0.49 4.81 -13.28
CA LEU A 170 0.13 6.16 -12.84
C LEU A 170 0.98 7.25 -13.46
N GLU A 171 2.12 6.94 -14.09
CA GLU A 171 3.07 7.94 -14.58
C GLU A 171 2.43 9.07 -15.41
N PRO A 172 1.49 8.78 -16.34
CA PRO A 172 0.86 9.81 -17.15
C PRO A 172 -0.12 10.73 -16.40
N VAL A 173 -0.52 10.39 -15.17
CA VAL A 173 -1.65 11.03 -14.47
C VAL A 173 -1.32 11.55 -13.07
N ALA A 174 -0.47 10.86 -12.31
CA ALA A 174 -0.12 11.22 -10.93
C ALA A 174 1.17 10.52 -10.48
N GLU A 175 1.85 11.12 -9.50
CA GLU A 175 3.05 10.54 -8.87
C GLU A 175 2.75 9.21 -8.16
N ASP A 176 1.76 9.24 -7.28
CA ASP A 176 1.26 8.09 -6.54
C ASP A 176 -0.29 8.17 -6.42
N ILE A 177 -0.90 7.18 -5.79
CA ILE A 177 -2.35 7.20 -5.52
C ILE A 177 -2.76 8.37 -4.63
N ASN A 178 -1.89 8.81 -3.73
CA ASN A 178 -2.20 9.92 -2.83
C ASN A 178 -2.25 11.26 -3.56
N ALA A 179 -1.36 11.50 -4.52
CA ALA A 179 -1.35 12.64 -5.41
C ALA A 179 -2.60 12.64 -6.29
N LEU A 180 -3.00 11.48 -6.83
CA LEU A 180 -4.27 11.33 -7.54
C LEU A 180 -5.47 11.73 -6.68
N TYR A 181 -5.50 11.28 -5.42
CA TYR A 181 -6.55 11.63 -4.46
C TYR A 181 -6.54 13.11 -4.08
N ARG A 182 -5.38 13.70 -3.83
CA ARG A 182 -5.23 15.11 -3.42
C ARG A 182 -5.59 16.08 -4.54
N ALA A 183 -5.41 15.68 -5.80
CA ALA A 183 -5.77 16.50 -6.94
C ALA A 183 -7.29 16.76 -7.02
N ASP A 184 -8.11 15.73 -6.78
CA ASP A 184 -9.57 15.85 -6.76
C ASP A 184 -10.21 14.74 -5.88
N PRO A 185 -10.40 14.97 -4.57
CA PRO A 185 -10.99 13.99 -3.65
C PRO A 185 -12.40 13.53 -4.03
N GLU A 186 -13.17 14.39 -4.71
CA GLU A 186 -14.55 14.10 -5.11
C GLU A 186 -14.58 13.17 -6.33
N ARG A 187 -13.65 13.36 -7.27
CA ARG A 187 -13.53 12.54 -8.49
C ARG A 187 -12.55 11.38 -8.37
N PHE A 188 -11.86 11.23 -7.25
CA PHE A 188 -10.87 10.17 -7.06
C PHE A 188 -11.38 8.77 -7.41
N GLU A 189 -12.52 8.36 -6.84
CA GLU A 189 -13.07 7.02 -7.06
C GLU A 189 -13.43 6.76 -8.53
N PRO A 190 -14.24 7.60 -9.23
CA PRO A 190 -14.52 7.37 -10.63
C PRO A 190 -13.27 7.45 -11.51
N ALA A 191 -12.32 8.34 -11.21
CA ALA A 191 -11.06 8.43 -11.96
C ALA A 191 -10.22 7.16 -11.81
N LEU A 192 -10.05 6.65 -10.58
CA LEU A 192 -9.29 5.43 -10.33
C LEU A 192 -9.93 4.22 -11.01
N LEU A 193 -11.26 4.08 -10.94
CA LEU A 193 -11.98 3.00 -11.61
C LEU A 193 -11.84 3.08 -13.14
N GLU A 194 -11.87 4.27 -13.72
CA GLU A 194 -11.65 4.46 -15.15
C GLU A 194 -10.23 4.03 -15.55
N LEU A 195 -9.21 4.42 -14.77
CA LEU A 195 -7.82 4.00 -15.02
C LEU A 195 -7.67 2.47 -14.93
N ILE A 196 -8.22 1.84 -13.88
CA ILE A 196 -8.22 0.37 -13.73
C ILE A 196 -8.95 -0.33 -14.88
N SER A 197 -10.02 0.27 -15.41
CA SER A 197 -10.77 -0.31 -16.53
C SER A 197 -9.94 -0.37 -17.81
N LYS A 198 -9.09 0.65 -18.04
CA LYS A 198 -8.20 0.80 -19.20
C LYS A 198 -6.85 0.11 -19.02
N ALA A 199 -6.46 -0.19 -17.78
CA ALA A 199 -5.21 -0.86 -17.45
C ALA A 199 -5.06 -2.19 -18.21
N PRO A 200 -3.91 -2.42 -18.88
CA PRO A 200 -3.66 -3.66 -19.62
C PRO A 200 -3.60 -4.87 -18.69
N LYS A 201 -3.98 -6.03 -19.23
CA LYS A 201 -3.76 -7.32 -18.56
C LYS A 201 -2.27 -7.71 -18.70
N ARG A 202 -1.72 -8.31 -17.65
CA ARG A 202 -0.35 -8.84 -17.63
C ARG A 202 -0.33 -10.35 -17.83
#